data_AF-A0AAD4ZZQ1-F1
#
_entry.id   AF-A0AAD4ZZQ1-F1
#
_cell.length_a   1.000
_cell.length_b   1.000
_cell.length_c   1.000
_cell.angle_alpha   90.00
_cell.angle_beta   90.00
_cell.angle_gamma   90.00
#
_symmetry.space_group_name_H-M   'P 1'
#
loop_
_entity.id
_entity.type
_entity.pdbx_description
1 polymer ?
#
loop_
_entity_poly.entity_id
_entity_poly.type
_entity_poly.pdbx_seq_one_letter_code
_entity_poly.pdbx_strand_id
1 'polypeptide(L)'
;MGPGCASGRVEMVVEIRTAVSFMVRLLRNRGSFSDTQLQVFRDCLQQALSDRYRHHWFPDRPQKGSGYRCIRINHEMDPLISGAASQVGLSAKQLFSLLPRELTLWIDPYEVSYRIGEDGSICVLYEAEPLKAESVPTAPSSLSPFDPLNCKNGFMMSGRTSPPKHYLMTVSS
;
A
#
# COMPACT_ATOMS: atom_id res chain seq x y z
N MET A 1 -27.16 -8.81 -24.99
CA MET A 1 -25.87 -8.21 -24.61
C MET A 1 -26.05 -7.59 -23.24
N GLY A 2 -25.54 -8.21 -22.19
CA GLY A 2 -25.68 -7.71 -20.81
C GLY A 2 -24.70 -6.56 -20.55
N PRO A 3 -24.96 -5.69 -19.57
CA PRO A 3 -24.01 -4.69 -19.15
C PRO A 3 -22.79 -5.43 -18.59
N GLY A 4 -21.63 -5.21 -19.21
CA GLY A 4 -20.39 -5.80 -18.75
C GLY A 4 -20.19 -5.48 -17.27
N CYS A 5 -19.98 -6.51 -16.48
CA CYS A 5 -19.47 -6.40 -15.14
C CYS A 5 -18.14 -5.63 -15.24
N ALA A 6 -18.18 -4.32 -15.01
CA ALA A 6 -17.00 -3.49 -14.80
C ALA A 6 -16.41 -3.89 -13.45
N SER A 7 -15.88 -5.12 -13.39
CA SER A 7 -15.10 -5.61 -12.27
C SER A 7 -13.93 -4.65 -12.11
N GLY A 8 -13.96 -3.92 -10.99
CA GLY A 8 -13.23 -2.69 -10.78
C GLY A 8 -11.75 -2.82 -11.10
N ARG A 9 -11.27 -1.96 -12.00
CA ARG A 9 -9.89 -1.49 -11.93
C ARG A 9 -9.78 -0.64 -10.65
N VAL A 10 -9.56 -1.28 -9.51
CA VAL A 10 -9.00 -0.58 -8.35
C VAL A 10 -7.54 -0.37 -8.69
N GLU A 11 -7.29 0.77 -9.33
CA GLU A 11 -6.00 1.21 -9.81
C GLU A 11 -5.06 1.40 -8.61
N MET A 12 -4.07 0.52 -8.48
CA MET A 12 -2.91 0.59 -7.55
C MET A 12 -2.11 1.91 -7.62
N VAL A 13 -2.52 2.83 -8.47
CA VAL A 13 -1.84 4.06 -8.87
C VAL A 13 -1.64 4.98 -7.67
N VAL A 14 -2.62 5.11 -6.77
CA VAL A 14 -2.52 6.03 -5.61
C VAL A 14 -1.49 5.52 -4.60
N GLU A 15 -1.53 4.23 -4.32
CA GLU A 15 -0.61 3.56 -3.39
C GLU A 15 0.82 3.57 -3.93
N ILE A 16 1.01 3.21 -5.20
CA ILE A 16 2.31 3.28 -5.87
C ILE A 16 2.83 4.71 -5.90
N ARG A 17 2.00 5.70 -6.28
CA ARG A 17 2.43 7.12 -6.29
C ARG A 17 2.85 7.61 -4.92
N THR A 18 2.14 7.21 -3.87
CA THR A 18 2.47 7.55 -2.49
C THR A 18 3.83 6.97 -2.09
N ALA A 19 4.04 5.68 -2.33
CA ALA A 19 5.28 4.99 -2.05
C ALA A 19 6.47 5.60 -2.80
N VAL A 20 6.34 5.83 -4.11
CA VAL A 20 7.41 6.43 -4.91
C VAL A 20 7.69 7.86 -4.47
N SER A 21 6.67 8.64 -4.12
CA SER A 21 6.86 10.00 -3.60
C SER A 21 7.59 10.00 -2.26
N PHE A 22 7.36 9.00 -1.41
CA PHE A 22 8.15 8.80 -0.20
C PHE A 22 9.62 8.50 -0.51
N MET A 23 9.91 7.59 -1.45
CA MET A 23 11.27 7.28 -1.87
C MET A 23 12.00 8.50 -2.45
N VAL A 24 11.33 9.27 -3.32
CA VAL A 24 11.87 10.54 -3.87
C VAL A 24 12.19 11.54 -2.76
N ARG A 25 11.33 11.65 -1.74
CA ARG A 25 11.60 12.51 -0.57
C ARG A 25 12.83 12.06 0.20
N LEU A 26 13.02 10.75 0.42
CA LEU A 26 14.22 10.23 1.09
C LEU A 26 15.49 10.59 0.33
N LEU A 27 15.51 10.39 -1.00
CA LEU A 27 16.65 10.75 -1.85
C LEU A 27 16.93 12.25 -1.81
N ARG A 28 15.89 13.08 -2.01
CA ARG A 28 16.02 14.55 -2.00
C ARG A 28 16.53 15.10 -0.66
N ASN A 29 16.17 14.47 0.46
CA ASN A 29 16.59 14.93 1.79
C ASN A 29 18.08 14.67 2.08
N ARG A 30 18.69 13.69 1.41
CA ARG A 30 20.06 13.23 1.71
C ARG A 30 21.05 13.47 0.58
N GLY A 31 20.58 13.77 -0.63
CA GLY A 31 21.41 14.01 -1.80
C GLY A 31 21.04 15.30 -2.53
N SER A 32 21.94 15.70 -3.43
CA SER A 32 21.70 16.79 -4.36
C SER A 32 21.31 16.19 -5.72
N PHE A 33 20.05 16.40 -6.10
CA PHE A 33 19.49 15.86 -7.34
C PHE A 33 18.76 16.95 -8.10
N SER A 34 18.90 16.96 -9.42
CA SER A 34 18.04 17.78 -10.28
C SER A 34 16.60 17.26 -10.28
N ASP A 35 15.64 18.14 -10.54
CA ASP A 35 14.23 17.74 -10.67
C ASP A 35 14.03 16.72 -11.81
N THR A 36 14.79 16.85 -12.90
CA THR A 36 14.77 15.89 -14.01
C THR A 36 15.23 14.50 -13.57
N GLN A 37 16.32 14.39 -12.80
CA GLN A 37 16.75 13.08 -12.25
C GLN A 37 15.68 12.48 -11.35
N LEU A 38 15.11 13.27 -10.43
CA LEU A 38 14.06 12.75 -9.53
C LEU A 38 12.78 12.37 -10.29
N GLN A 39 12.46 13.05 -11.39
CA GLN A 39 11.36 12.69 -12.25
C GLN A 39 11.61 11.38 -12.99
N VAL A 40 12.79 11.19 -13.60
CA VAL A 40 13.15 9.93 -14.26
C VAL A 40 13.11 8.77 -13.27
N PHE A 41 13.71 8.92 -12.09
CA PHE A 41 13.65 7.91 -11.03
C PHE A 41 12.20 7.58 -10.65
N ARG A 42 11.36 8.61 -10.46
CA ARG A 42 9.94 8.45 -10.12
C ARG A 42 9.22 7.62 -11.19
N ASP A 43 9.34 8.01 -12.45
CA ASP A 43 8.60 7.40 -13.56
C ASP A 43 9.04 5.95 -13.77
N CYS A 44 10.36 5.69 -13.72
CA CYS A 44 10.90 4.33 -13.81
C CYS A 44 10.42 3.43 -12.67
N LEU A 45 10.41 3.93 -11.43
CA LEU A 45 9.98 3.13 -10.29
C LEU A 45 8.46 2.88 -10.31
N GLN A 46 7.65 3.87 -10.68
CA GLN A 46 6.20 3.70 -10.81
C GLN A 46 5.86 2.62 -11.84
N GLN A 47 6.53 2.64 -13.00
CA GLN A 47 6.33 1.64 -14.04
C GLN A 47 6.72 0.24 -13.55
N ALA A 48 7.92 0.10 -12.97
CA ALA A 48 8.43 -1.18 -12.48
C ALA A 48 7.53 -1.81 -11.40
N LEU A 49 7.00 -1.00 -10.47
CA LEU A 49 6.07 -1.46 -9.45
C LEU A 49 4.72 -1.88 -10.05
N SER A 50 4.20 -1.08 -10.98
CA SER A 50 2.92 -1.36 -11.65
C SER A 50 2.98 -2.70 -12.39
N ASP A 51 4.07 -2.94 -13.12
CA ASP A 51 4.30 -4.20 -13.83
C ASP A 51 4.46 -5.37 -12.85
N ARG A 52 5.23 -5.17 -11.77
CA ARG A 52 5.46 -6.20 -10.76
C ARG A 52 4.17 -6.63 -10.05
N TYR A 53 3.27 -5.69 -9.78
CA TYR A 53 2.07 -5.91 -8.97
C TYR A 53 0.85 -6.34 -9.76
N ARG A 54 0.88 -6.23 -11.10
CA ARG A 54 -0.24 -6.51 -12.01
C ARG A 54 -1.05 -7.77 -11.69
N HIS A 55 -0.39 -8.87 -11.33
CA HIS A 55 -1.02 -10.16 -11.01
C HIS A 55 -1.06 -10.50 -9.51
N HIS A 56 -0.64 -9.55 -8.69
CA HIS A 56 -0.49 -9.70 -7.25
C HIS A 56 -1.16 -8.55 -6.50
N TRP A 57 -2.24 -7.98 -7.06
CA TRP A 57 -3.02 -6.92 -6.43
C TRP A 57 -4.43 -7.45 -6.13
N PHE A 58 -4.79 -7.55 -4.85
CA PHE A 58 -6.06 -8.17 -4.41
C PHE A 58 -6.81 -7.22 -3.47
N PRO A 59 -7.60 -6.26 -3.99
CA PRO A 59 -8.34 -5.30 -3.15
C PRO A 59 -9.27 -5.95 -2.13
N ASP A 60 -9.94 -7.05 -2.50
CA ASP A 60 -10.83 -7.78 -1.57
C ASP A 60 -10.07 -8.49 -0.43
N ARG A 61 -8.75 -8.69 -0.59
CA ARG A 61 -7.87 -9.32 0.39
C ARG A 61 -6.53 -8.57 0.42
N PRO A 62 -6.47 -7.33 0.94
CA PRO A 62 -5.30 -6.46 0.80
C PRO A 62 -3.99 -7.10 1.24
N GLN A 63 -4.04 -7.88 2.32
CA GLN A 63 -2.88 -8.58 2.88
C GLN A 63 -2.35 -9.73 2.00
N LYS A 64 -3.16 -10.25 1.06
CA LYS A 64 -2.72 -11.31 0.15
C LYS A 64 -1.65 -10.75 -0.78
N GLY A 65 -0.47 -11.35 -0.76
CA GLY A 65 0.67 -10.92 -1.57
C GLY A 65 1.43 -9.70 -1.04
N SER A 66 1.11 -9.20 0.17
CA SER A 66 1.82 -8.06 0.78
C SER A 66 3.33 -8.29 0.85
N GLY A 67 3.77 -9.47 1.29
CA GLY A 67 5.20 -9.83 1.30
C GLY A 67 5.86 -9.87 -0.09
N TYR A 68 5.12 -10.20 -1.15
CA TYR A 68 5.62 -10.17 -2.53
C TYR A 68 5.74 -8.73 -3.06
N ARG A 69 4.87 -7.83 -2.61
CA ARG A 69 4.88 -6.42 -3.02
C ARG A 69 5.85 -5.59 -2.19
N CYS A 70 6.12 -5.98 -0.95
CA CYS A 70 7.01 -5.30 -0.02
C CYS A 70 8.34 -4.91 -0.68
N ILE A 71 8.73 -3.64 -0.53
CA ILE A 71 10.07 -3.14 -0.84
C ILE A 71 10.91 -3.24 0.42
N ARG A 72 12.07 -3.88 0.34
CA ARG A 72 12.96 -4.06 1.49
C ARG A 72 14.39 -3.63 1.18
N ILE A 73 14.96 -2.82 2.06
CA ILE A 73 16.37 -2.45 2.07
C ILE A 73 16.95 -2.92 3.40
N ASN A 74 18.03 -3.69 3.33
CA ASN A 74 18.78 -4.18 4.49
C ASN A 74 20.29 -4.23 4.14
N HIS A 75 20.94 -5.40 4.23
CA HIS A 75 22.25 -5.64 3.63
C HIS A 75 22.20 -5.70 2.09
N GLU A 76 21.00 -5.83 1.51
CA GLU A 76 20.75 -5.81 0.08
C GLU A 76 19.80 -4.66 -0.28
N MET A 77 20.02 -4.11 -1.48
CA MET A 77 19.17 -3.07 -2.06
C MET A 77 18.04 -3.73 -2.84
N ASP A 78 16.82 -3.24 -2.67
CA ASP A 78 15.69 -3.71 -3.46
C ASP A 78 15.98 -3.58 -4.97
N PRO A 79 15.75 -4.63 -5.78
CA PRO A 79 16.11 -4.62 -7.19
C PRO A 79 15.30 -3.62 -8.02
N LEU A 80 14.05 -3.30 -7.64
CA LEU A 80 13.26 -2.30 -8.35
C LEU A 80 13.78 -0.89 -8.06
N ILE A 81 14.15 -0.62 -6.79
CA ILE A 81 14.81 0.63 -6.40
C ILE A 81 16.16 0.77 -7.12
N SER A 82 17.00 -0.26 -7.10
CA SER A 82 18.30 -0.26 -7.78
C SER A 82 18.14 -0.09 -9.29
N GLY A 83 17.15 -0.76 -9.90
CA GLY A 83 16.84 -0.64 -11.32
C GLY A 83 16.46 0.79 -11.71
N ALA A 84 15.52 1.41 -11.00
CA ALA A 84 15.11 2.79 -11.25
C ALA A 84 16.23 3.80 -11.01
N ALA A 85 17.02 3.60 -9.95
CA ALA A 85 18.15 4.45 -9.61
C ALA A 85 19.29 4.39 -10.65
N SER A 86 19.51 3.22 -11.27
CA SER A 86 20.52 3.08 -12.31
C SER A 86 20.25 3.96 -13.53
N GLN A 87 18.97 4.24 -13.84
CA GLN A 87 18.55 5.11 -14.94
C GLN A 87 18.96 6.58 -14.74
N VAL A 88 19.30 6.96 -13.49
CA VAL A 88 19.75 8.31 -13.14
C VAL A 88 21.21 8.33 -12.67
N GLY A 89 21.96 7.26 -12.96
CA GLY A 89 23.39 7.15 -12.70
C GLY A 89 23.74 6.83 -11.24
N LEU A 90 22.81 6.31 -10.44
CA LEU A 90 23.07 5.93 -9.06
C LEU A 90 23.43 4.44 -8.94
N SER A 91 24.58 4.18 -8.32
CA SER A 91 24.99 2.83 -7.90
C SER A 91 24.31 2.40 -6.61
N ALA A 92 24.23 1.08 -6.37
CA ALA A 92 23.73 0.53 -5.11
C ALA A 92 24.49 1.07 -3.88
N LYS A 93 25.81 1.25 -4.01
CA LYS A 93 26.65 1.83 -2.94
C LYS A 93 26.22 3.26 -2.58
N GLN A 94 25.91 4.09 -3.58
CA GLN A 94 25.39 5.44 -3.34
C GLN A 94 24.00 5.39 -2.71
N LEU A 95 23.12 4.49 -3.16
CA LEU A 95 21.80 4.32 -2.55
C LEU A 95 21.88 3.97 -1.05
N PHE A 96 22.80 3.10 -0.64
CA PHE A 96 23.02 2.78 0.78
C PHE A 96 23.51 3.97 1.62
N SER A 97 24.10 4.99 1.00
CA SER A 97 24.48 6.23 1.69
C SER A 97 23.34 7.26 1.77
N LEU A 98 22.31 7.11 0.92
CA LEU A 98 21.22 8.06 0.76
C LEU A 98 19.92 7.59 1.44
N LEU A 99 19.68 6.28 1.47
CA LEU A 99 18.47 5.67 2.01
C LEU A 99 18.72 5.08 3.41
N PRO A 100 17.67 4.90 4.23
CA PRO A 100 17.80 4.16 5.47
C PRO A 100 18.36 2.76 5.21
N ARG A 101 19.32 2.33 6.05
CA ARG A 101 19.94 1.00 5.93
C ARG A 101 18.94 -0.14 6.14
N GLU A 102 17.93 0.09 6.96
CA GLU A 102 16.86 -0.85 7.23
C GLU A 102 15.54 -0.15 6.95
N LEU A 103 14.95 -0.45 5.80
CA LEU A 103 13.64 0.04 5.39
C LEU A 103 12.80 -1.14 4.97
N THR A 104 11.57 -1.19 5.47
CA THR A 104 10.52 -2.08 4.96
C THR A 104 9.34 -1.21 4.59
N LEU A 105 8.85 -1.30 3.35
CA LEU A 105 7.76 -0.50 2.82
C LEU A 105 6.72 -1.44 2.20
N TRP A 106 5.54 -1.44 2.80
CA TRP A 106 4.37 -2.19 2.34
C TRP A 106 3.50 -1.30 1.46
N ILE A 107 3.12 -1.85 0.30
CA ILE A 107 2.30 -1.17 -0.71
C ILE A 107 1.15 -2.12 -1.00
N ASP A 108 0.08 -1.95 -0.24
CA ASP A 108 -1.08 -2.84 -0.22
C ASP A 108 -2.33 -2.06 -0.66
N PRO A 109 -3.35 -2.71 -1.21
CA PRO A 109 -4.60 -2.03 -1.50
C PRO A 109 -5.10 -1.26 -0.28
N TYR A 110 -5.39 0.03 -0.48
CA TYR A 110 -5.88 0.93 0.56
C TYR A 110 -4.90 1.28 1.69
N GLU A 111 -3.67 0.77 1.70
CA GLU A 111 -2.68 1.12 2.72
C GLU A 111 -1.25 1.17 2.16
N VAL A 112 -0.54 2.25 2.45
CA VAL A 112 0.91 2.31 2.28
C VAL A 112 1.52 2.60 3.64
N SER A 113 2.36 1.70 4.14
CA SER A 113 2.98 1.83 5.45
C SER A 113 4.44 1.41 5.39
N TYR A 114 5.25 1.92 6.32
CA TYR A 114 6.68 1.62 6.35
C TYR A 114 7.21 1.49 7.77
N ARG A 115 8.38 0.87 7.88
CA ARG A 115 9.19 0.79 9.09
C ARG A 115 10.64 1.12 8.75
N ILE A 116 11.29 1.95 9.56
CA ILE A 116 12.73 2.21 9.50
C ILE A 116 13.40 1.62 10.74
N GLY A 117 14.42 0.78 10.53
CA GLY A 117 15.05 -0.02 11.59
C GLY A 117 14.31 -1.34 11.87
N GLU A 118 15.03 -2.33 12.39
CA GLU A 118 14.43 -3.61 12.84
C GLU A 118 13.36 -3.39 13.91
N ASP A 119 13.65 -2.55 14.92
CA ASP A 119 12.76 -2.22 16.04
C ASP A 119 11.93 -0.94 15.82
N GLY A 120 11.87 -0.45 14.58
CA GLY A 120 11.13 0.77 14.26
C GLY A 120 9.61 0.64 14.44
N SER A 121 8.95 1.74 14.79
CA SER A 121 7.49 1.83 14.72
C SER A 121 7.02 1.77 13.27
N ILE A 122 5.85 1.17 13.04
CA ILE A 122 5.16 1.25 11.75
C ILE A 122 4.53 2.63 11.61
N CYS A 123 4.74 3.27 10.47
CA CYS A 123 4.15 4.55 10.12
C CYS A 123 3.32 4.41 8.84
N VAL A 124 2.13 4.97 8.84
CA VAL A 124 1.21 4.95 7.70
C VAL A 124 1.42 6.21 6.85
N LEU A 125 1.63 6.03 5.55
CA LEU A 125 1.76 7.09 4.54
C LEU A 125 0.44 7.35 3.82
N TYR A 126 -0.36 6.31 3.64
CA TYR A 126 -1.68 6.37 3.01
C TYR A 126 -2.58 5.30 3.63
N GLU A 127 -3.84 5.66 3.84
CA GLU A 127 -4.90 4.77 4.32
C GLU A 127 -6.20 5.19 3.66
N ALA A 128 -7.01 4.22 3.25
CA ALA A 128 -8.34 4.41 2.72
C ALA A 128 -9.26 3.26 3.14
N GLU A 129 -10.55 3.51 3.06
CA GLU A 129 -11.56 2.48 3.30
C GLU A 129 -11.84 1.71 2.00
N PRO A 130 -11.90 0.37 2.04
CA PRO A 130 -12.40 -0.41 0.91
C PRO A 130 -13.83 0.03 0.60
N LEU A 131 -14.12 0.30 -0.67
CA LEU A 131 -15.50 0.52 -1.09
C LEU A 131 -16.26 -0.77 -0.80
N LYS A 132 -17.16 -0.75 0.20
CA LYS A 132 -18.12 -1.83 0.39
C LYS A 132 -18.88 -1.95 -0.92
N ALA A 133 -18.72 -3.08 -1.60
CA ALA A 133 -19.59 -3.45 -2.70
C ALA A 133 -21.02 -3.27 -2.19
N GLU A 134 -21.77 -2.36 -2.82
CA GLU A 134 -23.17 -2.15 -2.46
C GLU A 134 -23.83 -3.52 -2.51
N SER A 135 -24.27 -4.00 -1.34
CA SER A 135 -25.20 -5.11 -1.28
C SER A 135 -26.42 -4.65 -2.05
N VAL A 136 -26.59 -5.14 -3.27
CA VAL A 136 -27.83 -5.02 -4.02
C VAL A 136 -28.94 -5.38 -3.04
N PRO A 137 -29.92 -4.51 -2.77
CA PRO A 137 -31.02 -4.87 -1.92
C PRO A 137 -31.74 -6.02 -2.60
N THR A 138 -31.58 -7.23 -2.07
CA THR A 138 -32.40 -8.38 -2.42
C THR A 138 -33.85 -7.93 -2.22
N ALA A 139 -34.64 -7.95 -3.29
CA ALA A 139 -36.06 -7.61 -3.24
C ALA A 139 -36.73 -8.36 -2.07
N PRO A 140 -37.64 -7.70 -1.32
CA PRO A 140 -38.24 -8.33 -0.16
C PRO A 140 -39.14 -9.48 -0.59
N SER A 141 -38.74 -10.69 -0.24
CA SER A 141 -39.60 -11.87 -0.23
C SER A 141 -40.77 -11.60 0.72
N SER A 142 -41.97 -11.57 0.15
CA SER A 142 -43.27 -11.95 0.76
C SER A 142 -43.46 -11.71 2.27
N LEU A 143 -44.32 -10.73 2.56
CA LEU A 143 -45.13 -10.50 3.75
C LEU A 143 -45.27 -11.67 4.75
N SER A 144 -44.90 -11.44 6.01
CA SER A 144 -45.55 -12.05 7.18
C SER A 144 -45.85 -10.97 8.22
N PRO A 145 -47.11 -10.77 8.63
CA PRO A 145 -47.48 -9.87 9.72
C PRO A 145 -47.28 -10.55 11.08
N PHE A 146 -47.35 -9.75 12.17
CA PHE A 146 -47.02 -10.03 13.58
C PHE A 146 -45.52 -9.83 13.91
N ASP A 147 -45.02 -8.99 14.83
CA ASP A 147 -45.50 -7.89 15.70
C ASP A 147 -44.23 -7.34 16.44
N PRO A 148 -44.23 -6.37 17.41
CA PRO A 148 -43.57 -5.07 17.23
C PRO A 148 -42.40 -4.72 18.19
N LEU A 149 -41.70 -3.62 17.85
CA LEU A 149 -40.95 -2.67 18.71
C LEU A 149 -39.70 -3.15 19.49
N ASN A 150 -38.52 -2.59 19.15
CA ASN A 150 -37.73 -1.78 20.11
C ASN A 150 -36.64 -0.95 19.41
N CYS A 151 -36.81 0.36 19.36
CA CYS A 151 -35.77 1.33 19.04
C CYS A 151 -35.17 1.86 20.34
N LYS A 152 -33.84 1.80 20.52
CA LYS A 152 -33.15 2.71 21.45
C LYS A 152 -31.69 2.93 21.03
N ASN A 153 -31.42 4.16 20.61
CA ASN A 153 -30.11 4.74 20.34
C ASN A 153 -29.19 4.67 21.57
N GLY A 154 -27.91 4.43 21.32
CA GLY A 154 -26.80 4.72 22.24
C GLY A 154 -25.70 5.46 21.50
N PHE A 155 -25.76 6.80 21.51
CA PHE A 155 -24.63 7.68 21.23
C PHE A 155 -23.61 7.52 22.36
N MET A 156 -22.28 7.53 22.08
CA MET A 156 -21.20 8.17 22.88
C MET A 156 -19.79 7.65 22.49
N MET A 157 -18.92 8.59 22.08
CA MET A 157 -17.44 8.64 22.16
C MET A 157 -16.59 7.63 21.37
N SER A 158 -16.20 8.00 20.14
CA SER A 158 -14.99 7.47 19.49
C SER A 158 -13.73 8.05 20.15
N GLY A 159 -13.27 7.38 21.20
CA GLY A 159 -11.90 7.52 21.70
C GLY A 159 -10.91 6.92 20.70
N ARG A 160 -9.85 7.67 20.38
CA ARG A 160 -8.70 7.19 19.61
C ARG A 160 -8.02 6.04 20.35
N THR A 161 -7.98 4.85 19.76
CA THR A 161 -7.00 3.81 20.10
C THR A 161 -6.57 3.07 18.83
N SER A 162 -5.25 3.00 18.61
CA SER A 162 -4.58 2.32 17.49
C SER A 162 -5.03 0.85 17.34
N PRO A 163 -5.05 0.27 16.14
CA PRO A 163 -4.91 -1.18 16.00
C PRO A 163 -3.41 -1.52 15.98
N PRO A 164 -3.00 -2.67 16.53
CA PRO A 164 -2.85 -3.76 15.56
C PRO A 164 -3.09 -5.15 16.15
N LYS A 165 -3.60 -6.08 15.34
CA LYS A 165 -3.39 -7.51 15.57
C LYS A 165 -3.03 -8.20 14.26
N HIS A 166 -1.89 -8.90 14.31
CA HIS A 166 -1.38 -9.89 13.36
C HIS A 166 -0.64 -9.41 12.11
N TYR A 167 0.57 -8.86 12.31
CA TYR A 167 1.70 -9.15 11.43
C TYR A 167 2.58 -10.24 12.09
N LEU A 168 2.12 -11.49 12.08
CA LEU A 168 2.97 -12.64 12.40
C LEU A 168 3.24 -13.39 11.10
N MET A 169 4.45 -13.19 10.55
CA MET A 169 4.99 -14.06 9.52
C MET A 169 5.65 -15.26 10.21
N THR A 170 5.04 -16.44 10.10
CA THR A 170 5.70 -17.70 10.46
C THR A 170 6.74 -18.03 9.39
N VAL A 171 8.02 -18.06 9.77
CA VAL A 171 9.07 -18.72 8.99
C VAL A 171 9.15 -20.18 9.46
N SER A 172 8.98 -21.12 8.54
CA SER A 172 9.27 -22.54 8.79
C SER A 172 10.75 -22.79 8.50
N SER A 173 11.42 -23.45 9.44
CA SER A 173 12.81 -23.94 9.33
C SER A 173 12.97 -25.07 8.33
#